data_AF-A0AAQ4QFB1-F1
#
_entry.id   AF-A0AAQ4QFB1-F1
#
_cell.length_a   1.000
_cell.length_b   1.000
_cell.length_c   1.000
_cell.angle_alpha   90.00
_cell.angle_beta   90.00
_cell.angle_gamma   90.00
#
_symmetry.space_group_name_H-M   'P 1'
#
loop_
_entity.id
_entity.type
_entity.pdbx_description
1 polymer ?
#
loop_
_entity_poly.entity_id
_entity_poly.type
_entity_poly.pdbx_seq_one_letter_code
_entity_poly.pdbx_strand_id
1 'polypeptide(L)'
;MADFGEILKSIGEFGLFQKITLFALCFPNVILPFQFASVFFMQSDPERRCNTDWILQADSNLTTGQQLDLTLPRQEDGTFSRCQMFVPVERDIGDIREYGLNETTACQQGWKYHSSVYEATIVTDVSHRSLSDL
;
A
#
# COMPACT_ATOMS: atom_id res chain seq x y z
N MET A 1 2.54 62.05 -25.32
CA MET A 1 3.12 60.71 -25.07
C MET A 1 2.00 59.91 -24.45
N ALA A 2 1.54 58.85 -25.10
CA ALA A 2 0.48 58.02 -24.54
C ALA A 2 1.04 57.32 -23.28
N ASP A 3 0.34 57.46 -22.17
CA ASP A 3 0.71 56.85 -20.90
C ASP A 3 0.60 55.32 -21.01
N PHE A 4 1.57 54.59 -20.45
CA PHE A 4 1.66 53.13 -20.62
C PHE A 4 0.39 52.42 -20.08
N GLY A 5 -0.28 53.02 -19.09
CA GLY A 5 -1.56 52.55 -18.56
C GLY A 5 -2.73 52.69 -19.55
N GLU A 6 -2.70 53.69 -20.43
CA GLU A 6 -3.74 53.96 -21.43
C GLU A 6 -3.61 53.00 -22.63
N ILE A 7 -2.37 52.65 -23.00
CA ILE A 7 -2.07 51.61 -23.99
C ILE A 7 -2.51 50.22 -23.48
N LEU A 8 -2.27 49.92 -22.20
CA LEU A 8 -2.75 48.68 -21.56
C LEU A 8 -4.28 48.60 -21.52
N LYS A 9 -4.96 49.74 -21.37
CA LYS A 9 -6.42 49.82 -21.41
C LYS A 9 -6.98 49.68 -22.84
N SER A 10 -6.23 50.14 -23.85
CA SER A 10 -6.63 50.04 -25.27
C SER A 10 -6.32 48.69 -25.92
N ILE A 11 -5.33 47.93 -25.43
CA ILE A 11 -5.01 46.57 -25.91
C ILE A 11 -6.10 45.55 -25.47
N GLY A 12 -7.00 45.96 -24.58
CA GLY A 12 -8.20 45.23 -24.22
C GLY A 12 -8.06 44.58 -22.85
N GLU A 13 -8.96 44.96 -21.94
CA GLU A 13 -9.31 44.10 -20.81
C GLU A 13 -9.46 42.65 -21.31
N PHE A 14 -8.93 41.68 -20.58
CA PHE A 14 -9.09 40.26 -20.89
C PHE A 14 -10.55 39.98 -21.25
N GLY A 15 -10.80 39.76 -22.55
CA GLY A 15 -12.13 39.54 -23.06
C GLY A 15 -12.73 38.27 -22.45
N LEU A 16 -14.06 38.18 -22.45
CA LEU A 16 -14.77 37.04 -21.87
C LEU A 16 -14.29 35.70 -22.47
N PHE A 17 -13.97 35.69 -23.77
CA PHE A 17 -13.38 34.55 -24.48
C PHE A 17 -11.96 34.19 -24.00
N GLN A 18 -11.13 35.19 -23.72
CA GLN A 18 -9.75 34.99 -23.25
C GLN A 18 -9.73 34.48 -21.81
N LYS A 19 -10.66 34.95 -20.97
CA LYS A 19 -10.90 34.41 -19.62
C LYS A 19 -11.38 32.97 -19.68
N ILE A 20 -12.38 32.65 -20.52
CA ILE A 20 -12.87 31.28 -20.69
C ILE A 20 -11.76 30.35 -21.17
N THR A 21 -10.97 30.76 -22.16
CA THR A 21 -9.85 29.96 -22.68
C THR A 21 -8.80 29.72 -21.60
N LEU A 22 -8.47 30.73 -20.80
CA LEU A 22 -7.52 30.59 -19.70
C LEU A 22 -8.04 29.62 -18.62
N PHE A 23 -9.32 29.72 -18.24
CA PHE A 23 -9.94 28.79 -17.29
C PHE A 23 -10.03 27.37 -17.86
N ALA A 24 -10.40 27.21 -19.12
CA ALA A 24 -10.45 25.93 -19.81
C ALA A 24 -9.08 25.27 -19.92
N LEU A 25 -8.00 26.05 -20.00
CA LEU A 25 -6.63 25.54 -19.99
C LEU A 25 -6.13 25.26 -18.56
N CYS A 26 -6.48 26.11 -17.58
CA CYS A 26 -6.08 25.92 -16.19
C CYS A 26 -6.75 24.69 -15.57
N PHE A 27 -8.03 24.44 -15.86
CA PHE A 27 -8.80 23.35 -15.28
C PHE A 27 -8.13 21.97 -15.44
N PRO A 28 -7.76 21.51 -16.66
CA PRO A 28 -7.04 20.25 -16.81
C PRO A 28 -5.64 20.30 -16.19
N ASN A 29 -4.92 21.42 -16.29
CA ASN A 29 -3.58 21.55 -15.71
C ASN A 29 -3.58 21.46 -14.18
N VAL A 30 -4.66 21.90 -13.52
CA VAL A 30 -4.83 21.76 -12.06
C VAL A 30 -5.30 20.35 -11.71
N ILE A 31 -6.17 19.72 -12.50
CA ILE A 31 -6.73 18.39 -12.19
C ILE A 31 -5.72 17.26 -12.44
N LEU A 32 -4.92 17.34 -13.49
CA LEU A 32 -3.93 16.32 -13.85
C LEU A 32 -3.00 15.93 -12.70
N PRO A 33 -2.34 16.85 -11.97
CA PRO A 33 -1.46 16.48 -10.86
C PRO A 33 -2.21 15.78 -9.73
N PHE A 34 -3.48 16.08 -9.46
CA PHE A 34 -4.26 15.34 -8.48
C PHE A 34 -4.56 13.91 -8.93
N GLN A 35 -4.84 13.71 -10.21
CA GLN A 35 -5.02 12.36 -10.79
C GLN A 35 -3.72 11.56 -10.76
N PHE A 36 -2.59 12.18 -11.07
CA PHE A 36 -1.30 11.49 -10.96
C PHE A 36 -0.95 11.19 -9.50
N ALA A 37 -1.15 12.15 -8.60
CA ALA A 37 -0.90 11.94 -7.17
C ALA A 37 -1.71 10.75 -6.63
N SER A 38 -3.00 10.64 -6.97
CA SER A 38 -3.83 9.51 -6.51
C SER A 38 -3.30 8.15 -7.02
N VAL A 39 -2.81 8.07 -8.25
CA VAL A 39 -2.18 6.86 -8.80
C VAL A 39 -0.87 6.54 -8.09
N PHE A 40 -0.02 7.55 -7.85
CA PHE A 40 1.25 7.36 -7.14
C PHE A 40 1.04 6.86 -5.71
N PHE A 41 0.05 7.38 -4.99
CA PHE A 41 -0.29 6.92 -3.64
C PHE A 41 -0.96 5.54 -3.62
N MET A 42 -1.67 5.13 -4.68
CA MET A 42 -2.21 3.78 -4.79
C MET A 42 -1.17 2.73 -5.13
N GLN A 43 -0.09 3.09 -5.82
CA GLN A 43 0.92 2.13 -6.28
C GLN A 43 1.94 1.73 -5.20
N SER A 44 2.00 2.46 -4.07
CA SER A 44 2.84 2.05 -2.94
C SER A 44 2.19 0.86 -2.22
N ASP A 45 2.35 -0.33 -2.78
CA ASP A 45 2.09 -1.60 -2.10
C ASP A 45 3.33 -1.93 -1.25
N PRO A 46 3.32 -1.70 0.07
CA PRO A 46 4.41 -2.12 0.93
C PRO A 46 4.52 -3.64 0.89
N GLU A 47 5.71 -4.14 1.21
CA GLU A 47 5.92 -5.59 1.28
C GLU A 47 4.98 -6.21 2.31
N ARG A 48 4.13 -7.13 1.83
CA ARG A 48 3.08 -7.79 2.61
C ARG A 48 3.35 -9.29 2.69
N ARG A 49 3.06 -9.86 3.86
CA ARG A 49 3.15 -11.30 4.15
C ARG A 49 1.82 -11.78 4.74
N CYS A 50 1.49 -13.06 4.57
CA CYS A 50 0.33 -13.62 5.26
C CYS A 50 0.53 -13.51 6.79
N ASN A 51 -0.56 -13.30 7.52
CA ASN A 51 -0.54 -13.48 8.96
C ASN A 51 -0.45 -14.97 9.29
N THR A 52 0.58 -15.39 10.02
CA THR A 52 0.83 -16.79 10.39
C THR A 52 0.88 -16.97 11.91
N ASP A 53 0.14 -16.14 12.65
CA ASP A 53 0.07 -16.20 14.12
C ASP A 53 -0.56 -17.49 14.66
N TRP A 54 -1.24 -18.28 13.81
CA TRP A 54 -1.77 -19.60 14.20
C TRP A 54 -0.69 -20.53 14.78
N ILE A 55 0.54 -20.48 14.28
CA ILE A 55 1.61 -21.37 14.76
C ILE A 55 2.09 -21.02 16.17
N LEU A 56 1.84 -19.79 16.64
CA LEU A 56 2.14 -19.39 18.03
C LEU A 56 1.22 -20.07 19.04
N GLN A 57 0.09 -20.64 18.59
CA GLN A 57 -0.75 -21.49 19.45
C GLN A 57 -0.10 -22.86 19.71
N ALA A 58 0.73 -23.34 18.78
CA ALA A 58 1.47 -24.59 18.94
C ALA A 58 2.74 -24.39 19.80
N ASP A 59 3.47 -23.28 19.61
CA ASP A 59 4.60 -22.91 20.47
C ASP A 59 4.78 -21.39 20.49
N SER A 60 4.62 -20.82 21.68
CA SER A 60 4.70 -19.38 21.94
C SER A 60 6.14 -18.84 22.02
N ASN A 61 7.16 -19.71 22.06
CA ASN A 61 8.57 -19.33 22.19
C ASN A 61 9.28 -19.18 20.84
N LEU A 62 8.56 -19.21 19.72
CA LEU A 62 9.17 -19.06 18.39
C LEU A 62 9.61 -17.63 18.13
N THR A 63 10.83 -17.51 17.61
CA THR A 63 11.30 -16.26 17.02
C THR A 63 10.58 -16.00 15.70
N THR A 64 10.35 -14.72 15.36
CA THR A 64 9.66 -14.34 14.12
C THR A 64 10.34 -14.90 12.87
N GLY A 65 11.68 -15.03 12.87
CA GLY A 65 12.40 -15.62 11.74
C GLY A 65 12.09 -17.11 11.54
N GLN A 66 12.07 -17.89 12.62
CA GLN A 66 11.72 -19.31 12.57
C GLN A 66 10.25 -19.53 12.21
N GLN A 67 9.37 -18.67 12.72
CA GLN A 67 7.96 -18.68 12.38
C GLN A 67 7.75 -18.55 10.87
N LEU A 68 8.42 -17.59 10.23
CA LEU A 68 8.28 -17.33 8.79
C LEU A 68 8.82 -18.48 7.95
N ASP A 69 9.96 -19.05 8.33
CA ASP A 69 10.60 -20.15 7.59
C ASP A 69 9.76 -21.44 7.59
N LEU A 70 9.00 -21.68 8.67
CA LEU A 70 8.10 -22.83 8.79
C LEU A 70 6.73 -22.61 8.14
N THR A 71 6.26 -21.36 8.03
CA THR A 71 4.87 -21.06 7.64
C THR A 71 4.71 -20.47 6.24
N LEU A 72 5.77 -19.90 5.65
CA LEU A 72 5.72 -19.31 4.33
C LEU A 72 6.60 -20.09 3.34
N PRO A 73 6.05 -20.48 2.17
CA PRO A 73 6.86 -21.09 1.13
C PRO A 73 7.84 -20.06 0.55
N ARG A 74 9.05 -20.53 0.21
CA ARG A 74 10.04 -19.73 -0.52
C ARG A 74 9.76 -19.75 -2.02
N GLN A 75 9.84 -18.58 -2.64
CA GLN A 75 9.78 -18.40 -4.08
C GLN A 75 11.13 -18.81 -4.71
N GLU A 76 11.17 -18.98 -6.04
CA GLU A 76 12.41 -19.32 -6.77
C GLU A 76 13.53 -18.29 -6.55
N ASP A 77 13.17 -17.04 -6.27
CA ASP A 77 14.09 -15.94 -5.95
C ASP A 77 14.66 -16.00 -4.52
N GLY A 78 14.29 -17.02 -3.73
CA GLY A 78 14.71 -17.20 -2.33
C GLY A 78 13.97 -16.30 -1.32
N THR A 79 13.10 -15.42 -1.80
CA THR A 79 12.20 -14.57 -1.00
C THR A 79 10.98 -15.35 -0.52
N PHE A 80 10.33 -14.88 0.55
CA PHE A 80 9.09 -15.49 1.03
C PHE A 80 7.91 -15.13 0.11
N SER A 81 7.02 -16.10 -0.13
CA SER A 81 5.82 -15.88 -0.92
C SER A 81 4.94 -14.80 -0.30
N ARG A 82 4.54 -13.83 -1.12
CA ARG A 82 3.68 -12.71 -0.72
C ARG A 82 2.19 -13.02 -0.76
N CYS A 83 1.78 -14.16 -1.29
CA CYS A 83 0.36 -14.46 -1.53
C CYS A 83 -0.10 -15.81 -0.97
N GLN A 84 0.86 -16.68 -0.63
CA GLN A 84 0.59 -18.05 -0.22
C GLN A 84 1.22 -18.31 1.15
N MET A 85 0.56 -19.15 1.93
CA MET A 85 1.06 -19.70 3.19
C MET A 85 0.84 -21.20 3.21
N PHE A 86 1.54 -21.90 4.10
CA PHE A 86 1.21 -23.29 4.37
C PHE A 86 -0.11 -23.42 5.13
N VAL A 87 -0.83 -24.51 4.88
CA VAL A 87 -2.11 -24.80 5.53
C VAL A 87 -1.91 -24.93 7.05
N PRO A 88 -2.71 -24.23 7.88
CA PRO A 88 -2.62 -24.36 9.33
C PRO A 88 -3.00 -25.76 9.78
N VAL A 89 -2.15 -26.39 10.59
CA VAL A 89 -2.37 -27.73 11.15
C VAL A 89 -2.11 -27.71 12.65
N GLU A 90 -2.96 -28.40 13.42
CA GLU A 90 -2.83 -28.55 14.87
C GLU A 90 -1.82 -29.66 15.22
N ARG A 91 -0.57 -29.55 14.72
CA ARG A 91 0.52 -30.47 15.04
C ARG A 91 1.54 -29.79 15.96
N ASP A 92 2.28 -30.60 16.71
CA ASP A 92 3.39 -30.09 17.52
C ASP A 92 4.51 -29.56 16.61
N ILE A 93 5.26 -28.58 17.10
CA ILE A 93 6.32 -27.93 16.32
C ILE A 93 7.45 -28.92 15.99
N GLY A 94 7.68 -29.91 16.85
CA GLY A 94 8.59 -31.01 16.57
C GLY A 94 8.25 -31.73 15.26
N ASP A 95 6.98 -32.11 15.08
CA ASP A 95 6.50 -32.79 13.88
C ASP A 95 6.54 -31.87 12.65
N ILE A 96 6.22 -30.59 12.82
CA ILE A 96 6.28 -29.61 11.72
C ILE A 96 7.74 -29.43 11.24
N ARG A 97 8.73 -29.45 12.15
CA ARG A 97 10.15 -29.37 11.80
C ARG A 97 10.66 -30.65 11.13
N GLU A 98 10.15 -31.81 11.54
CA GLU A 98 10.59 -33.11 11.03
C GLU A 98 9.97 -33.44 9.66
N TYR A 99 8.66 -33.23 9.52
CA TYR A 99 7.90 -33.64 8.33
C TYR A 99 7.61 -32.49 7.36
N GLY A 100 7.75 -31.23 7.80
CA GLY A 100 7.43 -30.05 7.00
C GLY A 100 5.94 -29.90 6.70
N LEU A 101 5.60 -28.84 5.99
CA LEU A 101 4.26 -28.59 5.46
C LEU A 101 4.33 -28.64 3.93
N ASN A 102 3.47 -29.46 3.32
CA ASN A 102 3.48 -29.67 1.87
C ASN A 102 2.31 -28.98 1.15
N GLU A 103 1.25 -28.65 1.88
CA GLU A 103 0.06 -28.01 1.31
C GLU A 103 0.12 -26.50 1.48
N THR A 104 -0.01 -25.78 0.38
CA THR A 104 -0.07 -24.31 0.34
C THR A 104 -1.50 -23.85 0.06
N THR A 105 -1.87 -22.71 0.65
CA THR A 105 -3.18 -22.08 0.48
C THR A 105 -3.02 -20.56 0.40
N ALA A 106 -4.07 -19.88 -0.05
CA ALA A 106 -4.13 -18.41 0.00
C ALA A 106 -4.20 -17.92 1.47
N CYS A 107 -3.72 -16.71 1.74
CA CYS A 107 -3.75 -16.18 3.11
C CYS A 107 -5.19 -16.11 3.65
N GLN A 108 -5.46 -16.83 4.74
CA GLN A 108 -6.79 -16.87 5.37
C GLN A 108 -6.93 -15.91 6.56
N GLN A 109 -5.82 -15.59 7.24
CA GLN A 109 -5.81 -14.79 8.47
C GLN A 109 -5.43 -13.32 8.23
N GLY A 110 -5.58 -12.85 6.99
CA GLY A 110 -5.22 -11.50 6.60
C GLY A 110 -3.72 -11.31 6.34
N TRP A 111 -3.30 -10.05 6.27
CA TRP A 111 -1.97 -9.61 5.84
C TRP A 111 -1.25 -8.87 6.97
N LYS A 112 0.03 -9.17 7.18
CA LYS A 112 0.95 -8.32 7.95
C LYS A 112 1.84 -7.55 6.98
N TYR A 113 1.88 -6.24 7.12
CA TYR A 113 2.70 -5.36 6.31
C TYR A 113 4.02 -5.05 7.01
N HIS A 114 5.11 -4.99 6.26
CA HIS A 114 6.41 -4.58 6.80
C HIS A 114 6.47 -3.05 6.83
N SER A 115 6.73 -2.47 8.00
CA SER A 115 6.79 -1.01 8.22
C SER A 115 8.13 -0.39 7.79
N SER A 116 8.87 -1.03 6.88
CA SER A 116 10.22 -0.61 6.50
C SER A 116 10.27 0.65 5.64
N VAL A 117 9.17 0.96 4.93
CA VAL A 117 9.10 2.12 4.00
C VAL A 117 8.16 3.21 4.53
N TYR A 118 7.07 2.83 5.20
CA TYR A 118 6.08 3.76 5.75
C TYR A 118 5.58 3.21 7.10
N GLU A 119 5.41 4.08 8.10
CA GLU A 119 4.87 3.72 9.42
C GLU A 119 3.39 3.32 9.33
N ALA A 120 2.64 3.98 8.44
CA ALA A 120 1.30 3.61 8.02
C ALA A 120 1.04 4.07 6.57
N THR A 121 0.36 3.24 5.78
CA THR A 121 -0.33 3.66 4.55
C THR A 121 -1.76 4.09 4.87
N ILE A 122 -2.43 4.82 3.97
CA ILE A 122 -3.84 5.22 4.15
C ILE A 122 -4.72 3.99 4.48
N VAL A 123 -4.44 2.85 3.85
CA VAL A 123 -5.17 1.60 4.08
C VAL A 123 -4.93 1.05 5.49
N THR A 124 -3.70 1.10 6.00
CA THR A 124 -3.41 0.64 7.36
C THR A 124 -3.81 1.64 8.44
N ASP A 125 -3.76 2.95 8.20
CA ASP A 125 -4.17 4.00 9.16
C ASP A 125 -5.68 3.91 9.45
N VAL A 126 -6.50 3.74 8.39
CA VAL A 126 -7.95 3.57 8.54
C VAL A 126 -8.28 2.29 9.34
N SER A 127 -7.58 1.18 9.07
CA SER A 127 -7.74 -0.04 9.87
C SER A 127 -7.26 0.11 11.31
N HIS A 128 -6.17 0.86 11.55
CA HIS A 128 -5.63 1.07 12.89
C HIS A 128 -6.55 1.97 13.73
N ARG A 129 -7.11 3.04 13.15
CA ARG A 129 -8.13 3.86 13.81
C ARG A 129 -9.36 3.05 14.20
N SER A 130 -9.85 2.19 13.30
CA SER A 130 -11.01 1.34 13.59
C SER A 130 -10.77 0.33 14.72
N LEU A 131 -9.52 -0.03 15.00
CA LEU A 131 -9.14 -0.92 16.12
C LEU A 131 -8.93 -0.17 17.44
N SER A 132 -8.60 1.14 17.41
CA SER A 132 -8.44 1.97 18.61
C SER A 132 -9.74 2.64 19.09
N ASP A 133 -10.82 2.59 18.29
CA ASP A 133 -12.15 3.06 18.66
C ASP A 133 -13.06 1.93 19.23
N LEU A 134 -12.47 0.76 19.54
CA LEU A 134 -13.08 -0.41 20.19
C LEU A 134 -12.37 -0.73 21.51
#